data_AF-A0A2A2WA23-F1
#
_entry.id   AF-A0A2A2WA23-F1
#
_cell.length_a   1.000
_cell.length_b   1.000
_cell.length_c   1.000
_cell.angle_alpha   90.00
_cell.angle_beta   90.00
_cell.angle_gamma   90.00
#
_symmetry.space_group_name_H-M   'P 1'
#
loop_
_entity.id
_entity.type
_entity.pdbx_description
1 polymer ?
#
loop_
_entity_poly.entity_id
_entity_poly.type
_entity_poly.pdbx_seq_one_letter_code
_entity_poly.pdbx_strand_id
1 'polypeptide(L)'
;MSITSEIPILPTSRDVFNEVDAAVMQCAYASQNHFGRLCEEAVYENDVKARLHATGFDDVHTQVELLVSHGGFQKEYRLDLVVNQVLYELKAADALIPEHDAQALNYAALLGLNRVKLINFGGPKVQGRLHGAPFADMDRRNIKIDNSKWQPLSKACTKLAEWFEEFIRNIGGYLNTRIYEEALMWFCGGKDACVQRLPVRRNNREMGKHACRLYCDDCAFVITGLKPGESRRNYQRQLRSLVNALPIQAFQWINIHHLDVSFVTVRGQGNRQRNGGKGINVSVLS
;
A
#
# COMPACT_ATOMS: atom_id res chain seq x y z
N MET A 1 -8.87 9.63 -13.59
CA MET A 1 -7.90 8.68 -13.00
C MET A 1 -7.49 7.68 -14.07
N SER A 2 -6.19 7.39 -14.21
CA SER A 2 -5.72 6.35 -15.13
C SER A 2 -4.73 5.41 -14.44
N ILE A 3 -4.84 4.13 -14.76
CA ILE A 3 -3.81 3.13 -14.56
C ILE A 3 -3.32 2.80 -15.97
N THR A 4 -2.07 3.11 -16.26
CA THR A 4 -1.48 2.95 -17.60
C THR A 4 -0.26 2.07 -17.50
N SER A 5 -0.21 1.06 -18.37
CA SER A 5 0.94 0.16 -18.54
C SER A 5 1.58 0.46 -19.89
N GLU A 6 2.90 0.29 -19.98
CA GLU A 6 3.65 0.45 -21.25
C GLU A 6 3.14 -0.49 -22.35
N ILE A 7 2.68 -1.68 -21.94
CA ILE A 7 2.01 -2.68 -22.80
C ILE A 7 0.60 -2.97 -22.30
N PRO A 8 -0.37 -3.31 -23.16
CA PRO A 8 -1.69 -3.74 -22.71
C PRO A 8 -1.57 -5.08 -22.00
N ILE A 9 -2.11 -5.23 -20.79
CA ILE A 9 -2.14 -6.52 -20.06
C ILE A 9 -3.59 -6.81 -19.68
N LEU A 10 -4.14 -7.90 -20.21
CA LEU A 10 -5.54 -8.27 -20.03
C LEU A 10 -5.68 -9.63 -19.34
N PRO A 11 -6.81 -9.90 -18.66
CA PRO A 11 -7.08 -11.19 -18.07
C PRO A 11 -7.06 -12.31 -19.13
N THR A 12 -6.37 -13.41 -18.83
CA THR A 12 -6.30 -14.59 -19.69
C THR A 12 -7.19 -15.73 -19.19
N SER A 13 -7.54 -16.65 -20.10
CA SER A 13 -8.18 -17.91 -19.74
C SER A 13 -7.22 -18.79 -18.93
N ARG A 14 -7.77 -19.80 -18.24
CA ARG A 14 -6.93 -20.74 -17.49
C ARG A 14 -6.02 -21.57 -18.39
N ASP A 15 -6.49 -21.91 -19.59
CA ASP A 15 -5.74 -22.74 -20.53
C ASP A 15 -4.54 -21.97 -21.09
N VAL A 16 -4.76 -20.72 -21.52
CA VAL A 16 -3.67 -19.83 -21.95
C VAL A 16 -2.67 -19.62 -20.82
N PHE A 17 -3.14 -19.40 -19.59
CA PHE A 17 -2.24 -19.28 -18.44
C PHE A 17 -1.37 -20.53 -18.26
N ASN A 18 -1.96 -21.72 -18.29
CA ASN A 18 -1.24 -22.97 -18.04
C ASN A 18 -0.19 -23.27 -19.14
N GLU A 19 -0.51 -22.96 -20.39
CA GLU A 19 0.43 -23.11 -21.51
C GLU A 19 1.67 -22.24 -21.33
N VAL A 20 1.46 -20.95 -21.07
CA VAL A 20 2.56 -20.01 -20.82
C VAL A 20 3.34 -20.40 -19.55
N ASP A 21 2.64 -20.76 -18.48
CA ASP A 21 3.25 -21.13 -17.20
C ASP A 21 4.16 -22.35 -17.30
N ALA A 22 3.80 -23.34 -18.13
CA ALA A 22 4.65 -24.50 -18.37
C ALA A 22 6.02 -24.08 -18.96
N ALA A 23 6.00 -23.21 -19.97
CA ALA A 23 7.22 -22.71 -20.61
C ALA A 23 8.05 -21.82 -19.68
N VAL A 24 7.40 -20.90 -18.95
CA VAL A 24 8.06 -20.00 -17.99
C VAL A 24 8.72 -20.79 -16.87
N MET A 25 8.04 -21.78 -16.30
CA MET A 25 8.62 -22.61 -15.24
C MET A 25 9.79 -23.46 -15.75
N GLN A 26 9.71 -24.02 -16.96
CA GLN A 26 10.83 -24.73 -17.56
C GLN A 26 12.06 -23.81 -17.70
N CYS A 27 11.86 -22.58 -18.18
CA CYS A 27 12.92 -21.57 -18.28
C CYS A 27 13.46 -21.19 -16.89
N ALA A 28 12.60 -21.02 -15.89
CA ALA A 28 12.98 -20.69 -14.53
C ALA A 28 13.88 -21.78 -13.90
N TYR A 29 13.52 -23.06 -14.04
CA TYR A 29 14.36 -24.16 -13.57
C TYR A 29 15.69 -24.20 -14.30
N ALA A 30 15.69 -24.04 -15.62
CA ALA A 30 16.93 -24.00 -16.41
C ALA A 30 17.85 -22.85 -15.99
N SER A 31 17.26 -21.69 -15.69
CA SER A 31 17.98 -20.50 -15.20
C SER A 31 18.68 -20.75 -13.87
N GLN A 32 17.95 -21.23 -12.86
CA GLN A 32 18.53 -21.55 -11.56
C GLN A 32 19.58 -22.68 -11.65
N ASN A 33 19.36 -23.67 -12.51
CA ASN A 33 20.33 -24.75 -12.70
C ASN A 33 21.64 -24.24 -13.32
N HIS A 34 21.59 -23.17 -14.13
CA HIS A 34 22.76 -22.58 -14.76
C HIS A 34 23.51 -21.62 -13.82
N PHE A 35 22.79 -20.68 -13.21
CA PHE A 35 23.39 -19.61 -12.39
C PHE A 35 23.49 -19.94 -10.90
N GLY A 36 22.82 -21.00 -10.44
CA GLY A 36 22.58 -21.24 -9.03
C GLY A 36 21.50 -20.32 -8.48
N ARG A 37 21.50 -20.13 -7.15
CA ARG A 37 20.46 -19.40 -6.40
C ARG A 37 20.92 -18.07 -5.79
N LEU A 38 22.15 -17.64 -6.10
CA LEU A 38 22.80 -16.51 -5.41
C LEU A 38 22.83 -15.22 -6.25
N CYS A 39 22.31 -15.25 -7.47
CA CYS A 39 22.17 -14.06 -8.30
C CYS A 39 21.00 -13.17 -7.84
N GLU A 40 21.04 -11.90 -8.25
CA GLU A 40 19.94 -10.95 -8.08
C GLU A 40 18.79 -11.23 -9.06
N GLU A 41 17.60 -10.70 -8.75
CA GLU A 41 16.36 -10.87 -9.54
C GLU A 41 16.55 -10.56 -11.03
N ALA A 42 17.24 -9.45 -11.33
CA ALA A 42 17.51 -9.01 -12.69
C ALA A 42 18.28 -10.04 -13.55
N VAL A 43 19.10 -10.91 -12.95
CA VAL A 43 19.80 -11.97 -13.70
C VAL A 43 18.80 -13.01 -14.19
N TYR A 44 17.91 -13.46 -13.30
CA TYR A 44 16.89 -14.46 -13.65
C TYR A 44 15.85 -13.89 -14.61
N GLU A 45 15.43 -12.63 -14.44
CA GLU A 45 14.54 -11.93 -15.38
C GLU A 45 15.09 -11.98 -16.81
N ASN A 46 16.34 -11.55 -16.98
CA ASN A 46 16.99 -11.47 -18.29
C ASN A 46 17.20 -12.85 -18.91
N ASP A 47 17.63 -13.83 -18.12
CA ASP A 47 17.88 -15.18 -18.62
C ASP A 47 16.58 -15.94 -18.94
N VAL A 48 15.55 -15.83 -18.11
CA VAL A 48 14.22 -16.39 -18.41
C VAL A 48 13.67 -15.77 -19.69
N LYS A 49 13.78 -14.45 -19.87
CA LYS A 49 13.39 -13.78 -21.11
C LYS A 49 14.13 -14.33 -22.33
N ALA A 50 15.46 -14.42 -22.26
CA ALA A 50 16.28 -14.94 -23.36
C ALA A 50 15.91 -16.38 -23.74
N ARG A 51 15.65 -17.25 -22.74
CA ARG A 51 15.22 -18.63 -22.98
C ARG A 51 13.84 -18.71 -23.60
N LEU A 52 12.88 -17.90 -23.13
CA LEU A 52 11.53 -17.86 -23.69
C LEU A 52 11.54 -17.47 -25.17
N HIS A 53 12.32 -16.44 -25.53
CA HIS A 53 12.53 -16.08 -26.94
C HIS A 53 13.13 -17.23 -27.75
N ALA A 54 14.14 -17.94 -27.22
CA ALA A 54 14.71 -19.10 -27.89
C ALA A 54 13.72 -20.27 -28.07
N THR A 55 12.64 -20.31 -27.27
CA THR A 55 11.54 -21.28 -27.40
C THR A 55 10.35 -20.79 -28.24
N GLY A 56 10.45 -19.60 -28.85
CA GLY A 56 9.43 -19.07 -29.77
C GLY A 56 8.36 -18.18 -29.13
N PHE A 57 8.56 -17.72 -27.89
CA PHE A 57 7.72 -16.66 -27.32
C PHE A 57 8.26 -15.29 -27.74
N ASP A 58 7.49 -14.54 -28.52
CA ASP A 58 7.89 -13.22 -28.99
C ASP A 58 7.43 -12.07 -28.07
N ASP A 59 6.29 -12.24 -27.39
CA ASP A 59 5.70 -11.26 -26.46
C ASP A 59 6.17 -11.54 -25.02
N VAL A 60 7.42 -11.15 -24.74
CA VAL A 60 8.11 -11.33 -23.45
C VAL A 60 8.71 -10.01 -22.99
N HIS A 61 8.19 -9.48 -21.88
CA HIS A 61 8.58 -8.19 -21.33
C HIS A 61 9.04 -8.31 -19.89
N THR A 62 10.07 -7.54 -19.53
CA THR A 62 10.62 -7.46 -18.17
C THR A 62 10.66 -6.00 -17.74
N GLN A 63 10.53 -5.73 -16.44
CA GLN A 63 10.57 -4.37 -15.87
C GLN A 63 9.54 -3.40 -16.50
N VAL A 64 8.36 -3.92 -16.87
CA VAL A 64 7.29 -3.16 -17.52
C VAL A 64 6.80 -2.04 -16.61
N GLU A 65 6.77 -0.81 -17.13
CA GLU A 65 6.26 0.33 -16.38
C GLU A 65 4.75 0.25 -16.17
N LEU A 66 4.32 0.50 -14.94
CA LEU A 66 2.92 0.69 -14.58
C LEU A 66 2.76 1.99 -13.78
N LEU A 67 2.02 2.94 -14.34
CA LEU A 67 1.79 4.25 -13.75
C LEU A 67 0.34 4.37 -13.26
N VAL A 68 0.17 4.76 -12.00
CA VAL A 68 -1.12 5.16 -11.44
C VAL A 68 -1.16 6.68 -11.30
N SER A 69 -2.18 7.31 -11.86
CA SER A 69 -2.36 8.76 -11.81
C SER A 69 -3.75 9.20 -11.33
N HIS A 70 -3.80 10.22 -10.48
CA HIS A 70 -5.04 10.85 -10.02
C HIS A 70 -4.84 12.34 -9.74
N GLY A 71 -5.46 13.20 -10.55
CA GLY A 71 -5.16 14.63 -10.51
C GLY A 71 -3.68 14.85 -10.80
N GLY A 72 -2.95 15.48 -9.88
CA GLY A 72 -1.50 15.63 -9.95
C GLY A 72 -0.69 14.55 -9.21
N PHE A 73 -1.35 13.61 -8.52
CA PHE A 73 -0.66 12.49 -7.88
C PHE A 73 -0.26 11.44 -8.91
N GLN A 74 0.98 10.95 -8.81
CA GLN A 74 1.54 9.88 -9.64
C GLN A 74 2.28 8.85 -8.79
N LYS A 75 2.13 7.57 -9.14
CA LYS A 75 2.86 6.45 -8.56
C LYS A 75 3.29 5.47 -9.63
N GLU A 76 4.60 5.26 -9.73
CA GLU A 76 5.20 4.27 -10.61
C GLU A 76 5.40 2.93 -9.91
N TYR A 77 5.25 1.87 -10.70
CA TYR A 77 5.48 0.47 -10.40
C TYR A 77 6.26 -0.18 -11.56
N ARG A 78 6.92 -1.30 -11.27
CA ARG A 78 7.62 -2.12 -12.26
C ARG A 78 7.17 -3.57 -12.10
N LEU A 79 6.73 -4.17 -13.19
CA LEU A 79 6.34 -5.59 -13.25
C LEU A 79 7.57 -6.40 -13.68
N ASP A 80 7.92 -7.43 -12.92
CA ASP A 80 9.17 -8.16 -13.15
C ASP A 80 9.17 -8.89 -14.50
N LEU A 81 8.10 -9.63 -14.80
CA LEU A 81 7.96 -10.41 -16.03
C LEU A 81 6.50 -10.52 -16.50
N VAL A 82 6.26 -10.24 -17.78
CA VAL A 82 4.98 -10.44 -18.47
C VAL A 82 5.23 -11.25 -19.74
N VAL A 83 4.49 -12.34 -19.92
CA VAL A 83 4.61 -13.24 -21.08
C VAL A 83 3.23 -13.52 -21.66
N ASN A 84 2.97 -13.15 -22.91
CA ASN A 84 1.65 -13.31 -23.54
C ASN A 84 0.49 -12.91 -22.60
N GLN A 85 0.53 -11.71 -22.01
CA GLN A 85 -0.42 -11.19 -21.00
C GLN A 85 -0.40 -11.85 -19.62
N VAL A 86 0.40 -12.89 -19.38
CA VAL A 86 0.51 -13.55 -18.09
C VAL A 86 1.56 -12.86 -17.23
N LEU A 87 1.14 -12.39 -16.05
CA LEU A 87 1.99 -11.69 -15.10
C LEU A 87 2.69 -12.65 -14.13
N TYR A 88 3.99 -12.44 -13.97
CA TYR A 88 4.84 -13.09 -12.98
C TYR A 88 5.56 -12.05 -12.11
N GLU A 89 5.61 -12.31 -10.81
CA GLU A 89 6.48 -11.61 -9.86
C GLU A 89 7.67 -12.52 -9.57
N LEU A 90 8.90 -12.02 -9.71
CA LEU A 90 10.11 -12.82 -9.49
C LEU A 90 10.77 -12.38 -8.18
N LYS A 91 11.36 -13.34 -7.45
CA LYS A 91 12.11 -13.08 -6.22
C LYS A 91 13.39 -13.89 -6.18
N ALA A 92 14.43 -13.34 -5.57
CA ALA A 92 15.68 -14.05 -5.28
C ALA A 92 15.94 -14.10 -3.78
N ALA A 93 14.99 -14.66 -3.02
CA ALA A 93 15.05 -14.70 -1.56
C ALA A 93 15.19 -16.13 -1.03
N ASP A 94 15.86 -16.31 0.11
CA ASP A 94 15.98 -17.64 0.75
C ASP A 94 14.62 -18.28 1.04
N ALA A 95 13.61 -17.45 1.36
CA ALA A 95 12.23 -17.85 1.52
C ALA A 95 11.25 -16.75 1.10
N LEU A 96 10.08 -17.17 0.62
CA LEU A 96 8.97 -16.26 0.34
C LEU A 96 8.27 -15.83 1.65
N ILE A 97 8.05 -14.52 1.79
CA ILE A 97 7.32 -13.92 2.92
C ILE A 97 5.97 -13.34 2.44
N PRO A 98 5.00 -13.11 3.34
CA PRO A 98 3.68 -12.59 2.97
C PRO A 98 3.69 -11.28 2.17
N GLU A 99 4.71 -10.45 2.35
CA GLU A 99 4.91 -9.21 1.62
C GLU A 99 5.11 -9.45 0.12
N HIS A 100 5.75 -10.55 -0.26
CA HIS A 100 5.91 -10.92 -1.68
C HIS A 100 4.56 -11.31 -2.31
N ASP A 101 3.71 -12.04 -1.57
CA ASP A 101 2.35 -12.36 -2.03
C ASP A 101 1.52 -11.08 -2.18
N ALA A 102 1.62 -10.17 -1.22
CA ALA A 102 0.91 -8.89 -1.24
C ALA A 102 1.35 -8.01 -2.41
N GLN A 103 2.62 -8.06 -2.81
CA GLN A 103 3.14 -7.36 -3.99
C GLN A 103 2.53 -7.92 -5.28
N ALA A 104 2.58 -9.24 -5.47
CA ALA A 104 2.01 -9.90 -6.65
C ALA A 104 0.49 -9.61 -6.77
N LEU A 105 -0.25 -9.76 -5.67
CA LEU A 105 -1.69 -9.47 -5.62
C LEU A 105 -2.01 -7.99 -5.87
N ASN A 106 -1.14 -7.07 -5.43
CA ASN A 106 -1.29 -5.65 -5.72
C ASN A 106 -1.22 -5.36 -7.23
N TYR A 107 -0.29 -5.99 -7.95
CA TYR A 107 -0.22 -5.84 -9.41
C TYR A 107 -1.42 -6.44 -10.12
N ALA A 108 -1.86 -7.64 -9.72
CA ALA A 108 -3.08 -8.24 -10.25
C ALA A 108 -4.31 -7.33 -10.03
N ALA A 109 -4.42 -6.70 -8.85
CA ALA A 109 -5.52 -5.78 -8.55
C ALA A 109 -5.45 -4.49 -9.41
N LEU A 110 -4.28 -3.88 -9.57
CA LEU A 110 -4.10 -2.69 -10.41
C LEU A 110 -4.49 -2.95 -11.86
N LEU A 111 -4.10 -4.10 -12.39
CA LEU A 111 -4.34 -4.49 -13.79
C LEU A 111 -5.68 -5.20 -14.00
N GLY A 112 -6.42 -5.52 -12.94
CA GLY A 112 -7.70 -6.25 -13.03
C GLY A 112 -7.54 -7.70 -13.50
N LEU A 113 -6.40 -8.34 -13.24
CA LEU A 113 -6.11 -9.71 -13.70
C LEU A 113 -6.74 -10.76 -12.80
N ASN A 114 -6.98 -11.94 -13.36
CA ASN A 114 -7.57 -13.10 -12.67
C ASN A 114 -6.58 -13.99 -11.93
N ARG A 115 -5.29 -13.88 -12.28
CA ARG A 115 -4.19 -14.74 -11.79
C ARG A 115 -2.89 -13.96 -11.83
N VAL A 116 -1.99 -14.31 -10.91
CA VAL A 116 -0.59 -13.87 -10.91
C VAL A 116 0.23 -14.98 -10.26
N LYS A 117 1.45 -15.21 -10.74
CA LYS A 117 2.34 -16.21 -10.15
C LYS A 117 3.60 -15.57 -9.61
N LEU A 118 3.92 -15.91 -8.38
CA LEU A 118 5.17 -15.56 -7.72
C LEU A 118 6.18 -16.69 -7.93
N ILE A 119 7.37 -16.38 -8.41
CA ILE A 119 8.46 -17.34 -8.63
C ILE A 119 9.66 -16.93 -7.78
N ASN A 120 10.17 -17.84 -6.96
CA ASN A 120 11.36 -17.62 -6.16
C ASN A 120 12.55 -18.45 -6.66
N PHE A 121 13.67 -17.79 -6.92
CA PHE A 121 14.94 -18.36 -7.34
C PHE A 121 15.97 -18.46 -6.21
N GLY A 122 15.73 -17.83 -5.05
CA GLY A 122 16.71 -17.81 -3.94
C GLY A 122 16.69 -19.07 -3.07
N GLY A 123 15.62 -19.88 -3.16
CA GLY A 123 15.50 -21.13 -2.43
C GLY A 123 16.40 -22.25 -3.00
N PRO A 124 16.56 -23.39 -2.29
CA PRO A 124 17.35 -24.53 -2.78
C PRO A 124 16.87 -25.11 -4.11
N LYS A 125 15.60 -24.86 -4.47
CA LYS A 125 14.97 -25.15 -5.75
C LYS A 125 14.03 -23.99 -6.08
N VAL A 126 13.76 -23.75 -7.36
CA VAL A 126 12.74 -22.77 -7.77
C VAL A 126 11.39 -23.11 -7.13
N GLN A 127 10.74 -22.10 -6.55
CA GLN A 127 9.40 -22.24 -5.96
C GLN A 127 8.42 -21.39 -6.76
N GLY A 128 7.33 -22.00 -7.23
CA GLY A 128 6.22 -21.28 -7.86
C GLY A 128 5.00 -21.25 -6.95
N ARG A 129 4.39 -20.08 -6.76
CA ARG A 129 3.15 -19.90 -6.01
C ARG A 129 2.14 -19.15 -6.87
N LEU A 130 1.10 -19.85 -7.30
CA LEU A 130 -0.02 -19.28 -8.06
C LEU A 130 -1.04 -18.66 -7.11
N HIS A 131 -1.41 -17.42 -7.37
CA HIS A 131 -2.50 -16.73 -6.68
C HIS A 131 -3.71 -16.60 -7.61
N GLY A 132 -4.88 -17.01 -7.12
CA GLY A 132 -6.16 -16.64 -7.71
C GLY A 132 -6.52 -15.22 -7.27
N ALA A 133 -6.86 -14.37 -8.23
CA ALA A 133 -7.06 -12.95 -8.01
C ALA A 133 -8.30 -12.51 -8.79
N PRO A 134 -9.54 -12.65 -8.33
CA PRO A 134 -10.75 -12.54 -9.17
C PRO A 134 -11.11 -11.08 -9.54
N PHE A 135 -10.13 -10.26 -9.93
CA PHE A 135 -10.28 -8.82 -10.10
C PHE A 135 -10.87 -8.43 -11.46
N ALA A 136 -10.90 -9.33 -12.44
CA ALA A 136 -11.65 -9.07 -13.68
C ALA A 136 -13.16 -9.18 -13.46
N ASP A 137 -13.57 -10.07 -12.55
CA ASP A 137 -14.97 -10.41 -12.27
C ASP A 137 -15.53 -9.69 -11.03
N MET A 138 -14.75 -8.79 -10.43
CA MET A 138 -15.09 -8.08 -9.20
C MET A 138 -15.07 -6.56 -9.41
N ASP A 139 -16.16 -5.90 -9.01
CA ASP A 139 -16.13 -4.44 -8.85
C ASP A 139 -15.37 -4.03 -7.58
N ARG A 140 -14.07 -3.77 -7.74
CA ARG A 140 -13.21 -3.29 -6.66
C ARG A 140 -13.59 -1.89 -6.15
N ARG A 141 -14.43 -1.14 -6.88
CA ARG A 141 -14.83 0.23 -6.55
C ARG A 141 -16.12 0.29 -5.73
N ASN A 142 -16.78 -0.85 -5.51
CA ASN A 142 -17.92 -0.98 -4.61
C ASN A 142 -17.50 -0.92 -3.12
N ILE A 143 -16.95 0.23 -2.73
CA ILE A 143 -16.39 0.49 -1.41
C ILE A 143 -17.51 0.76 -0.40
N LYS A 144 -17.46 0.04 0.72
CA LYS A 144 -18.36 0.21 1.87
C LYS A 144 -17.61 0.96 2.96
N ILE A 145 -18.08 2.16 3.31
CA ILE A 145 -17.45 3.00 4.32
C ILE A 145 -18.31 2.99 5.59
N ASP A 146 -17.74 2.52 6.70
CA ASP A 146 -18.27 2.72 8.04
C ASP A 146 -17.60 3.95 8.67
N ASN A 147 -18.37 5.03 8.79
CA ASN A 147 -17.96 6.27 9.45
C ASN A 147 -18.67 6.48 10.81
N SER A 148 -19.32 5.45 11.37
CA SER A 148 -20.07 5.55 12.64
C SER A 148 -19.21 6.00 13.82
N LYS A 149 -17.89 5.82 13.75
CA LYS A 149 -16.90 6.23 14.76
C LYS A 149 -16.05 7.43 14.33
N TRP A 150 -16.42 8.10 13.25
CA TRP A 150 -15.78 9.31 12.78
C TRP A 150 -16.28 10.52 13.59
N GLN A 151 -15.35 11.24 14.22
CA GLN A 151 -15.65 12.40 15.08
C GLN A 151 -14.72 13.56 14.69
N PRO A 152 -14.97 14.24 13.54
CA PRO A 152 -14.08 15.25 13.00
C PRO A 152 -13.89 16.40 14.01
N LEU A 153 -12.64 16.86 14.13
CA LEU A 153 -12.27 17.96 15.03
C LEU A 153 -12.27 19.32 14.32
N SER A 154 -12.19 19.31 12.98
CA SER A 154 -12.10 20.49 12.14
C SER A 154 -12.56 20.18 10.72
N LYS A 155 -12.73 21.23 9.90
CA LYS A 155 -13.02 21.08 8.45
C LYS A 155 -11.93 20.30 7.71
N ALA A 156 -10.68 20.35 8.18
CA ALA A 156 -9.58 19.57 7.60
C ALA A 156 -9.81 18.07 7.73
N CYS A 157 -10.48 17.61 8.80
CA CYS A 157 -10.84 16.20 8.95
C CYS A 157 -11.82 15.77 7.85
N THR A 158 -12.85 16.57 7.61
CA THR A 158 -13.83 16.30 6.54
C THR A 158 -13.13 16.25 5.18
N LYS A 159 -12.24 17.20 4.89
CA LYS A 159 -11.49 17.23 3.64
C LYS A 159 -10.60 16.00 3.45
N LEU A 160 -9.92 15.55 4.50
CA LEU A 160 -9.13 14.32 4.49
C LEU A 160 -9.97 13.09 4.11
N ALA A 161 -11.15 12.96 4.72
CA ALA A 161 -12.08 11.86 4.43
C ALA A 161 -12.59 11.91 2.98
N GLU A 162 -12.96 13.10 2.49
CA GLU A 162 -13.38 13.31 1.09
C GLU A 162 -12.29 12.91 0.09
N TRP A 163 -11.05 13.39 0.28
CA TRP A 163 -9.92 13.05 -0.60
C TRP A 163 -9.65 11.55 -0.60
N PHE A 164 -9.67 10.91 0.56
CA PHE A 164 -9.50 9.46 0.63
C PHE A 164 -10.64 8.72 -0.08
N GLU A 165 -11.90 9.09 0.19
CA GLU A 165 -13.07 8.45 -0.39
C GLU A 165 -13.10 8.59 -1.91
N GLU A 166 -12.84 9.80 -2.43
CA GLU A 166 -12.70 10.05 -3.86
C GLU A 166 -11.61 9.14 -4.46
N PHE A 167 -10.42 9.11 -3.84
CA PHE A 167 -9.31 8.32 -4.36
C PHE A 167 -9.62 6.82 -4.37
N ILE A 168 -10.07 6.23 -3.26
CA ILE A 168 -10.35 4.79 -3.16
C ILE A 168 -11.51 4.34 -4.06
N ARG A 169 -12.54 5.17 -4.25
CA ARG A 169 -13.64 4.84 -5.17
C ARG A 169 -13.21 4.86 -6.63
N ASN A 170 -12.14 5.60 -6.98
CA ASN A 170 -11.58 5.58 -8.31
C ASN A 170 -10.59 4.41 -8.51
N ILE A 171 -9.69 4.16 -7.56
CA ILE A 171 -8.64 3.14 -7.69
C ILE A 171 -9.10 1.71 -7.33
N GLY A 172 -10.12 1.61 -6.48
CA GLY A 172 -10.68 0.37 -5.94
C GLY A 172 -9.86 -0.24 -4.80
N GLY A 173 -10.49 -1.11 -4.00
CA GLY A 173 -9.89 -1.81 -2.87
C GLY A 173 -8.90 -2.93 -3.27
N TYR A 174 -8.51 -3.77 -2.31
CA TYR A 174 -7.53 -4.88 -2.47
C TYR A 174 -6.07 -4.49 -2.77
N LEU A 175 -5.78 -3.20 -2.82
CA LEU A 175 -4.42 -2.69 -3.04
C LEU A 175 -3.63 -2.59 -1.74
N ASN A 176 -2.31 -2.55 -1.89
CA ASN A 176 -1.40 -2.25 -0.79
C ASN A 176 -1.74 -0.87 -0.19
N THR A 177 -1.78 -0.74 1.14
CA THR A 177 -2.18 0.51 1.82
C THR A 177 -1.31 1.71 1.45
N ARG A 178 -0.06 1.45 1.04
CA ARG A 178 0.93 2.47 0.71
C ARG A 178 0.47 3.43 -0.40
N ILE A 179 -0.29 2.98 -1.40
CA ILE A 179 -0.76 3.87 -2.47
C ILE A 179 -1.73 4.93 -1.94
N TYR A 180 -2.61 4.55 -1.01
CA TYR A 180 -3.53 5.48 -0.36
C TYR A 180 -2.80 6.43 0.57
N GLU A 181 -1.76 5.96 1.28
CA GLU A 181 -0.94 6.81 2.13
C GLU A 181 -0.21 7.87 1.31
N GLU A 182 0.42 7.46 0.21
CA GLU A 182 1.18 8.35 -0.68
C GLU A 182 0.25 9.37 -1.35
N ALA A 183 -0.93 8.94 -1.82
CA ALA A 183 -1.93 9.85 -2.39
C ALA A 183 -2.44 10.87 -1.35
N LEU A 184 -2.79 10.41 -0.15
CA LEU A 184 -3.33 11.28 0.88
C LEU A 184 -2.28 12.27 1.40
N MET A 185 -1.01 11.85 1.53
CA MET A 185 0.10 12.77 1.82
C MET A 185 0.29 13.79 0.69
N TRP A 186 0.14 13.40 -0.58
CA TRP A 186 0.21 14.33 -1.71
C TRP A 186 -0.90 15.39 -1.62
N PHE A 187 -2.16 14.98 -1.38
CA PHE A 187 -3.29 15.92 -1.23
C PHE A 187 -3.12 16.88 -0.04
N CYS A 188 -2.41 16.45 1.01
CA CYS A 188 -2.13 17.25 2.20
C CYS A 188 -0.88 18.16 2.05
N GLY A 189 -0.39 18.39 0.83
CA GLY A 189 0.74 19.30 0.55
C GLY A 189 2.09 18.61 0.35
N GLY A 190 2.10 17.28 0.22
CA GLY A 190 3.30 16.49 -0.03
C GLY A 190 3.94 15.92 1.23
N LYS A 191 4.89 15.00 1.02
CA LYS A 191 5.55 14.24 2.09
C LYS A 191 6.25 15.15 3.10
N ASP A 192 6.96 16.17 2.64
CA ASP A 192 7.73 17.06 3.51
C ASP A 192 6.84 17.96 4.37
N ALA A 193 5.66 18.34 3.86
CA ALA A 193 4.66 19.07 4.63
C ALA A 193 3.98 18.17 5.68
N CYS A 194 3.70 16.91 5.31
CA CYS A 194 2.94 15.98 6.16
C CYS A 194 3.78 15.31 7.24
N VAL A 195 4.99 14.84 6.90
CA VAL A 195 5.75 13.93 7.77
C VAL A 195 6.57 14.74 8.77
N GLN A 196 6.06 14.86 9.99
CA GLN A 196 6.72 15.58 11.07
C GLN A 196 7.14 14.66 12.21
N ARG A 197 8.32 14.91 12.78
CA ARG A 197 8.82 14.18 13.96
C ARG A 197 8.42 14.91 15.23
N LEU A 198 7.38 14.43 15.89
CA LEU A 198 6.83 15.02 17.10
C LEU A 198 7.46 14.43 18.37
N PRO A 199 7.66 15.24 19.43
CA PRO A 199 8.20 14.75 20.70
C PRO A 199 7.21 13.82 21.39
N VAL A 200 7.69 12.63 21.76
CA VAL A 200 6.98 11.67 22.61
C VAL A 200 7.23 12.04 24.06
N ARG A 201 6.18 12.28 24.84
CA ARG A 201 6.28 12.77 26.22
C ARG A 201 5.68 11.79 27.22
N ARG A 202 6.32 11.69 28.39
CA ARG A 202 5.78 11.07 29.60
C ARG A 202 6.01 12.01 30.78
N ASN A 203 4.94 12.39 31.48
CA ASN A 203 4.99 13.32 32.63
C ASN A 203 5.80 14.60 32.32
N ASN A 204 5.48 15.28 31.21
CA ASN A 204 6.17 16.47 30.69
C ASN A 204 7.65 16.33 30.32
N ARG A 205 8.22 15.11 30.38
CA ARG A 205 9.57 14.82 29.91
C ARG A 205 9.54 14.21 28.52
N GLU A 206 10.39 14.69 27.61
CA GLU A 206 10.58 14.10 26.28
C GLU A 206 11.37 12.78 26.38
N MET A 207 10.86 11.74 25.72
CA MET A 207 11.47 10.40 25.64
C MET A 207 12.17 10.16 24.30
N GLY A 208 11.89 11.00 23.30
CA GLY A 208 12.34 10.85 21.92
C GLY A 208 11.32 11.44 20.96
N LYS A 209 11.45 11.14 19.67
CA LYS A 209 10.53 11.64 18.63
C LYS A 209 9.90 10.52 17.82
N HIS A 210 8.64 10.67 17.45
CA HIS A 210 7.90 9.76 16.58
C HIS A 210 7.46 10.48 15.31
N ALA A 211 7.54 9.81 14.16
CA ALA A 211 7.09 10.37 12.90
C ALA A 211 5.56 10.26 12.78
N CYS A 212 4.91 11.38 12.52
CA CYS A 212 3.47 11.47 12.31
C CYS A 212 3.19 12.06 10.92
N ARG A 213 2.08 11.62 10.30
CA ARG A 213 1.57 12.21 9.06
C ARG A 213 0.53 13.25 9.45
N LEU A 214 0.98 14.47 9.70
CA LEU A 214 0.11 15.61 9.97
C LEU A 214 -0.60 16.04 8.70
N TYR A 215 -1.84 16.48 8.85
CA TYR A 215 -2.62 17.12 7.78
C TYR A 215 -3.24 18.45 8.25
N CYS A 216 -3.13 18.75 9.54
CA CYS A 216 -3.31 20.06 10.18
C CYS A 216 -2.50 20.11 11.48
N ASP A 217 -2.49 21.25 12.16
CA ASP A 217 -1.59 21.52 13.30
C ASP A 217 -1.67 20.52 14.46
N ASP A 218 -2.83 19.90 14.66
CA ASP A 218 -3.13 19.13 15.86
C ASP A 218 -3.72 17.74 15.58
N CYS A 219 -3.74 17.30 14.31
CA CYS A 219 -4.24 15.99 13.93
C CYS A 219 -3.30 15.30 12.96
N ALA A 220 -3.12 13.99 13.19
CA ALA A 220 -2.39 13.10 12.30
C ALA A 220 -3.35 12.09 11.66
N PHE A 221 -2.94 11.44 10.57
CA PHE A 221 -3.67 10.29 10.03
C PHE A 221 -2.81 9.04 9.95
N VAL A 222 -3.48 7.89 9.92
CA VAL A 222 -2.84 6.60 9.67
C VAL A 222 -3.75 5.71 8.85
N ILE A 223 -3.17 4.96 7.91
CA ILE A 223 -3.88 4.01 7.07
C ILE A 223 -3.39 2.60 7.41
N THR A 224 -4.31 1.63 7.53
CA THR A 224 -3.94 0.24 7.83
C THR A 224 -4.76 -0.78 7.06
N GLY A 225 -4.22 -1.98 6.92
CA GLY A 225 -4.81 -3.12 6.21
C GLY A 225 -5.40 -4.21 7.13
N LEU A 226 -5.88 -3.85 8.34
CA LEU A 226 -6.11 -4.85 9.39
C LEU A 226 -7.42 -5.62 9.19
N LYS A 227 -7.33 -6.94 9.42
CA LYS A 227 -8.47 -7.85 9.49
C LYS A 227 -9.44 -7.44 10.61
N PRO A 228 -10.76 -7.60 10.42
CA PRO A 228 -11.74 -7.38 11.48
C PRO A 228 -11.42 -8.17 12.76
N GLY A 229 -11.92 -7.69 13.90
CA GLY A 229 -11.77 -8.38 15.18
C GLY A 229 -10.60 -7.87 16.02
N GLU A 230 -9.79 -8.78 16.56
CA GLU A 230 -8.83 -8.49 17.61
C GLU A 230 -7.69 -7.56 17.15
N SER A 231 -7.17 -7.76 15.95
CA SER A 231 -6.09 -6.93 15.40
C SER A 231 -6.46 -5.44 15.37
N ARG A 232 -7.69 -5.11 14.94
CA ARG A 232 -8.21 -3.74 14.96
C ARG A 232 -8.35 -3.19 16.38
N ARG A 233 -8.88 -3.97 17.33
CA ARG A 233 -9.02 -3.54 18.73
C ARG A 233 -7.67 -3.28 19.38
N ASN A 234 -6.71 -4.17 19.16
CA ASN A 234 -5.35 -4.04 19.68
C ASN A 234 -4.65 -2.81 19.09
N TYR A 235 -4.74 -2.61 17.77
CA TYR A 235 -4.17 -1.43 17.12
C TYR A 235 -4.80 -0.13 17.61
N GLN A 236 -6.12 -0.06 17.76
CA GLN A 236 -6.80 1.13 18.28
C GLN A 236 -6.32 1.50 19.69
N ARG A 237 -6.09 0.51 20.56
CA ARG A 237 -5.54 0.71 21.90
C ARG A 237 -4.11 1.25 21.85
N GLN A 238 -3.27 0.71 20.97
CA GLN A 238 -1.90 1.21 20.77
C GLN A 238 -1.89 2.64 20.23
N LEU A 239 -2.75 2.92 19.24
CA LEU A 239 -2.89 4.27 18.67
C LEU A 239 -3.39 5.27 19.72
N ARG A 240 -4.26 4.84 20.64
CA ARG A 240 -4.68 5.62 21.80
C ARG A 240 -3.53 5.91 22.78
N SER A 241 -2.67 4.93 23.02
CA SER A 241 -1.45 5.15 23.82
C SER A 241 -0.52 6.16 23.15
N LEU A 242 -0.39 6.11 21.83
CA LEU A 242 0.47 6.99 21.06
C LEU A 242 -0.05 8.43 21.05
N VAL A 243 -1.33 8.67 20.76
CA VAL A 243 -1.91 10.03 20.78
C VAL A 243 -1.78 10.68 22.17
N ASN A 244 -1.90 9.90 23.25
CA ASN A 244 -1.70 10.42 24.62
C ASN A 244 -0.26 10.87 24.89
N ALA A 245 0.71 10.34 24.15
CA ALA A 245 2.13 10.67 24.32
C ALA A 245 2.60 11.77 23.36
N LEU A 246 1.77 12.20 22.40
CA LEU A 246 2.13 13.16 21.37
C LEU A 246 1.42 14.51 21.56
N PRO A 247 1.97 15.61 21.02
CA PRO A 247 1.34 16.93 21.08
C PRO A 247 0.25 17.10 20.01
N ILE A 248 -0.64 16.12 19.85
CA ILE A 248 -1.78 16.15 18.91
C ILE A 248 -3.08 15.77 19.63
N GLN A 249 -4.22 16.20 19.11
CA GLN A 249 -5.54 15.88 19.67
C GLN A 249 -6.04 14.50 19.27
N ALA A 250 -5.77 14.09 18.02
CA ALA A 250 -6.26 12.81 17.50
C ALA A 250 -5.43 12.25 16.34
N PHE A 251 -5.57 10.94 16.16
CA PHE A 251 -5.38 10.30 14.86
C PHE A 251 -6.73 10.12 14.16
N GLN A 252 -6.77 10.47 12.87
CA GLN A 252 -7.77 9.96 11.94
C GLN A 252 -7.27 8.64 11.37
N TRP A 253 -7.90 7.56 11.80
CA TRP A 253 -7.52 6.21 11.41
C TRP A 253 -8.46 5.70 10.31
N ILE A 254 -7.88 5.41 9.15
CA ILE A 254 -8.56 4.82 8.01
C ILE A 254 -8.07 3.38 7.86
N ASN A 255 -8.95 2.41 8.13
CA ASN A 255 -8.61 1.01 7.93
C ASN A 255 -9.28 0.47 6.67
N ILE A 256 -8.52 -0.12 5.76
CA ILE A 256 -8.98 -0.75 4.53
C ILE A 256 -8.85 -2.26 4.70
N HIS A 257 -9.93 -3.01 4.50
CA HIS A 257 -9.87 -4.46 4.42
C HIS A 257 -10.73 -4.91 3.25
N HIS A 258 -10.09 -5.19 2.13
CA HIS A 258 -10.73 -5.50 0.87
C HIS A 258 -11.60 -4.32 0.40
N LEU A 259 -12.93 -4.45 0.45
CA LEU A 259 -13.90 -3.39 0.10
C LEU A 259 -14.47 -2.68 1.33
N ASP A 260 -14.22 -3.19 2.53
CA ASP A 260 -14.70 -2.61 3.78
C ASP A 260 -13.69 -1.61 4.32
N VAL A 261 -14.10 -0.36 4.40
CA VAL A 261 -13.32 0.76 4.91
C VAL A 261 -13.97 1.27 6.19
N SER A 262 -13.16 1.56 7.22
CA SER A 262 -13.65 2.21 8.42
C SER A 262 -12.88 3.49 8.71
N PHE A 263 -13.61 4.57 8.99
CA PHE A 263 -13.08 5.84 9.45
C PHE A 263 -13.30 5.98 10.96
N VAL A 264 -12.23 6.14 11.71
CA VAL A 264 -12.27 6.20 13.17
C VAL A 264 -11.42 7.36 13.67
N THR A 265 -12.00 8.23 14.49
CA THR A 265 -11.22 9.23 15.22
C THR A 265 -10.73 8.64 16.54
N VAL A 266 -9.41 8.52 16.71
CA VAL A 266 -8.77 8.09 17.95
C VAL A 266 -8.22 9.30 18.68
N ARG A 267 -9.00 9.81 19.63
CA ARG A 267 -8.64 10.97 20.44
C ARG A 267 -7.72 10.60 21.60
N GLY A 268 -6.85 11.53 21.95
CA GLY A 268 -6.17 11.52 23.24
C GLY A 268 -7.18 11.71 24.37
N GLN A 269 -6.94 11.04 25.49
CA GLN A 269 -7.57 11.41 26.75
C GLN A 269 -6.93 12.72 27.17
N GLY A 270 -7.48 13.84 26.70
CA GLY A 270 -6.92 15.15 26.98
C GLY A 270 -6.67 15.33 28.47
N ASN A 271 -5.50 15.88 28.82
CA ASN A 271 -5.37 16.62 30.06
C ASN A 271 -6.52 17.64 30.08
N ARG A 272 -7.45 17.51 31.02
CA ARG A 272 -8.55 18.46 31.31
C ARG A 272 -8.08 19.88 31.67
N GLN A 273 -6.83 20.26 31.39
CA GLN A 273 -6.21 21.54 31.78
C GLN A 273 -5.43 22.15 30.62
N ARG A 274 -6.14 22.58 29.57
CA ARG A 274 -5.66 23.63 28.66
C ARG A 274 -6.78 24.62 28.32
N ASN A 275 -7.60 24.96 29.31
CA ASN A 275 -8.38 26.21 29.32
C ASN A 275 -7.91 27.02 30.53
N GLY A 276 -6.88 27.82 30.28
CA GLY A 276 -6.25 28.71 31.25
C GLY A 276 -5.32 29.68 30.53
N GLY A 277 -5.80 30.22 29.40
CA GLY A 277 -5.15 31.34 28.72
C GLY A 277 -5.25 32.56 29.63
N LYS A 278 -4.12 32.92 30.22
CA LYS A 278 -3.90 34.15 30.98
C LYS A 278 -4.41 35.35 30.17
N GLY A 279 -5.43 36.03 30.67
CA GLY A 279 -5.67 37.43 30.35
C GLY A 279 -4.51 38.23 30.91
N ILE A 280 -3.64 38.73 30.03
CA ILE A 280 -2.79 39.87 30.35
C ILE A 280 -3.71 41.07 30.21
N ASN A 281 -4.19 41.62 31.33
CA ASN A 281 -4.80 42.94 31.35
C ASN A 281 -3.80 43.90 31.97
N VAL A 282 -3.38 44.85 31.14
CA VAL A 282 -2.41 45.90 31.42
C VAL A 282 -2.99 46.82 32.48
N SER A 283 -2.31 46.94 33.62
CA SER A 283 -2.58 47.99 34.60
C SER A 283 -2.13 49.33 34.03
N VAL A 284 -3.11 50.15 33.66
CA VAL A 284 -2.97 51.60 33.50
C VAL A 284 -3.19 52.21 34.88
N LEU A 285 -2.18 52.87 35.45
CA LEU A 285 -2.38 53.91 36.44
C LEU A 285 -1.38 55.04 36.13
N SER A 286 -2.00 56.21 35.92
CA SER A 286 -1.53 57.59 36.12
C SER A 286 -0.07 57.83 36.50
#